data_AF-A0A4U8TCG7-F1
#
_entry.id   AF-A0A4U8TCG7-F1
#
_cell.length_a   1.000
_cell.length_b   1.000
_cell.length_c   1.000
_cell.angle_alpha   90.00
_cell.angle_beta   90.00
_cell.angle_gamma   90.00
#
_symmetry.space_group_name_H-M   'P 1'
#
loop_
_entity.id
_entity.type
_entity.pdbx_description
1 polymer ?
#
loop_
_entity_poly.entity_id
_entity_poly.type
_entity_poly.pdbx_seq_one_letter_code
_entity_poly.pdbx_strand_id
1 'polypeptide(L)'
;MALFQVNMPPLPENQFPIHYIHNTPTLRKAKRLWIASFIIMLIGMFAIGAMYGAFATMDMYDYTELKTPDMLGYIINFISTICMFFAYFYISKLALRARLFKLCIAQLVFSLIGTLCLSLVDTPYEPVGAQDWFVGLFCLIALPVLIYIFYQMNRELSFITDEKWFLKSTKMMLFGLVLLLIIGVGAIILATSVGASSVIAVILSLAFTATLIFIFVAIVMYIVAIFKLRLVIAYGQNVPNPL
;
A
#
# COMPACT_ATOMS: atom_id res chain seq x y z
N MET A 1 15.08 -12.65 13.81
CA MET A 1 14.96 -12.43 12.34
C MET A 1 14.23 -13.55 11.58
N ALA A 2 13.71 -14.62 12.22
CA ALA A 2 12.99 -15.71 11.54
C ALA A 2 11.62 -15.30 10.97
N LEU A 3 10.90 -14.40 11.65
CA LEU A 3 9.53 -13.97 11.30
C LEU A 3 9.37 -13.37 9.89
N PHE A 4 10.43 -12.74 9.36
CA PHE A 4 10.42 -12.11 8.03
C PHE A 4 11.25 -12.88 6.99
N GLN A 5 11.71 -14.09 7.30
CA GLN A 5 12.38 -14.91 6.30
C GLN A 5 11.40 -15.35 5.21
N VAL A 6 11.94 -15.42 4.00
CA VAL A 6 11.24 -15.86 2.79
C VAL A 6 12.17 -16.83 2.10
N ASN A 7 11.78 -18.10 2.08
CA ASN A 7 12.51 -19.16 1.40
C ASN A 7 12.01 -19.23 -0.03
N MET A 8 12.81 -18.73 -0.97
CA MET A 8 12.46 -18.77 -2.38
C MET A 8 12.62 -20.19 -2.92
N PRO A 9 11.69 -20.69 -3.75
CA PRO A 9 11.91 -21.94 -4.46
C PRO A 9 13.13 -21.78 -5.40
N PRO A 10 13.86 -22.86 -5.69
CA PRO A 10 14.95 -22.80 -6.65
C PRO A 10 14.41 -22.38 -8.02
N LEU A 11 15.24 -21.69 -8.80
CA LEU A 11 14.90 -21.33 -10.17
C LEU A 11 14.60 -22.61 -10.97
N PRO A 12 13.48 -22.65 -11.70
CA PRO A 12 13.13 -23.79 -12.53
C PRO A 12 14.00 -23.77 -13.78
N GLU A 13 15.22 -24.29 -13.67
CA GLU A 13 16.14 -24.41 -14.78
C GLU A 13 15.47 -25.27 -15.88
N ASN A 14 15.31 -24.68 -17.07
CA ASN A 14 14.81 -25.31 -18.30
C ASN A 14 13.31 -25.67 -18.39
N GLN A 15 12.49 -25.47 -17.35
CA GLN A 15 11.05 -25.77 -17.43
C GLN A 15 10.18 -24.60 -17.91
N PHE A 16 10.58 -23.36 -17.61
CA PHE A 16 9.78 -22.17 -17.93
C PHE A 16 10.62 -21.10 -18.63
N PRO A 17 10.05 -20.33 -19.57
CA PRO A 17 10.72 -19.18 -20.15
C PRO A 17 11.07 -18.13 -19.09
N ILE A 18 12.31 -17.65 -19.09
CA ILE A 18 12.78 -16.57 -18.21
C ILE A 18 12.99 -15.31 -19.03
N HIS A 19 12.24 -14.26 -18.68
CA HIS A 19 12.33 -12.94 -19.29
C HIS A 19 13.31 -12.06 -18.52
N TYR A 20 14.51 -11.89 -19.04
CA TYR A 20 15.49 -10.98 -18.46
C TYR A 20 15.25 -9.52 -18.86
N ILE A 21 15.55 -8.60 -17.95
CA ILE A 21 15.29 -7.16 -18.12
C ILE A 21 16.06 -6.53 -19.29
N HIS A 22 17.26 -7.02 -19.61
CA HIS A 22 18.06 -6.50 -20.71
C HIS A 22 17.44 -6.82 -22.08
N ASN A 23 16.82 -8.00 -22.21
CA ASN A 23 16.21 -8.46 -23.47
C ASN A 23 14.72 -8.14 -23.58
N THR A 24 14.05 -7.80 -22.48
CA THR A 24 12.59 -7.68 -22.44
C THR A 24 12.15 -6.21 -22.29
N PRO A 25 11.74 -5.52 -23.37
CA PRO A 25 11.36 -4.10 -23.31
C PRO A 25 10.11 -3.86 -22.47
N THR A 26 9.15 -4.79 -22.45
CA THR A 26 7.95 -4.73 -21.61
C THR A 26 8.29 -4.76 -20.12
N LEU A 27 9.29 -5.54 -19.70
CA LEU A 27 9.75 -5.58 -18.32
C LEU A 27 10.41 -4.25 -17.90
N ARG A 28 11.19 -3.66 -18.81
CA ARG A 28 11.76 -2.30 -18.61
C ARG A 28 10.68 -1.23 -18.53
N LYS A 29 9.59 -1.35 -19.28
CA LYS A 29 8.43 -0.45 -19.17
C LYS A 29 7.74 -0.61 -17.82
N ALA A 30 7.47 -1.83 -17.37
CA ALA A 30 6.86 -2.10 -16.07
C ALA A 30 7.67 -1.51 -14.90
N LYS A 31 8.98 -1.77 -14.87
CA LYS A 31 9.88 -1.21 -13.85
C LYS A 31 9.89 0.32 -13.85
N ARG A 32 9.94 0.96 -15.03
CA ARG A 32 9.88 2.42 -15.14
C ARG A 32 8.57 2.99 -14.63
N LEU A 33 7.44 2.31 -14.90
CA LEU A 33 6.13 2.74 -14.40
C LEU A 33 6.03 2.68 -12.87
N TRP A 34 6.57 1.63 -12.24
CA TRP A 34 6.67 1.58 -10.79
C TRP A 34 7.53 2.73 -10.24
N ILE A 35 8.73 2.94 -10.79
CA ILE A 35 9.61 4.04 -10.36
C ILE A 35 8.93 5.39 -10.55
N ALA A 36 8.26 5.60 -11.69
CA ALA A 36 7.53 6.83 -11.97
C ALA A 36 6.39 7.07 -10.97
N SER A 37 5.62 6.03 -10.61
CA SER A 37 4.59 6.11 -9.58
C SER A 37 5.15 6.60 -8.22
N PHE A 38 6.30 6.07 -7.79
CA PHE A 38 6.97 6.54 -6.57
C PHE A 38 7.42 7.99 -6.66
N ILE A 39 8.03 8.39 -7.78
CA ILE A 39 8.48 9.78 -7.98
C ILE A 39 7.28 10.74 -7.97
N ILE A 40 6.20 10.38 -8.66
CA ILE A 40 4.97 11.18 -8.72
C ILE A 40 4.35 11.34 -7.31
N MET A 41 4.26 10.26 -6.53
CA MET A 41 3.78 10.35 -5.15
C MET A 41 4.68 11.21 -4.26
N LEU A 42 6.01 11.11 -4.40
CA LEU A 42 6.95 11.88 -3.58
C LEU A 42 6.89 13.37 -3.91
N ILE A 43 6.87 13.73 -5.20
CA ILE A 43 6.69 15.11 -5.65
C ILE A 43 5.33 15.63 -5.17
N GLY A 44 4.28 14.81 -5.25
CA GLY A 44 2.96 15.17 -4.78
C GLY A 44 2.89 15.44 -3.29
N MET A 45 3.47 14.58 -2.47
CA MET A 45 3.55 14.80 -1.02
C MET A 45 4.30 16.09 -0.68
N PHE A 46 5.40 16.38 -1.38
CA PHE A 46 6.15 17.62 -1.18
C PHE A 46 5.36 18.86 -1.63
N ALA A 47 4.70 18.81 -2.80
CA ALA A 47 3.90 19.91 -3.32
C ALA A 47 2.69 20.22 -2.42
N ILE A 48 1.97 19.18 -2.00
CA ILE A 48 0.84 19.29 -1.08
C ILE A 48 1.31 19.80 0.28
N GLY A 49 2.39 19.24 0.84
CA GLY A 49 2.97 19.70 2.11
C GLY A 49 3.43 21.16 2.07
N ALA A 50 4.04 21.60 0.98
CA ALA A 50 4.45 22.99 0.79
C ALA A 50 3.23 23.93 0.67
N MET A 51 2.16 23.50 0.00
CA MET A 51 0.90 24.24 -0.06
C MET A 51 0.26 24.37 1.32
N TYR A 52 0.08 23.27 2.06
CA TYR A 52 -0.46 23.29 3.42
C TYR A 52 0.42 24.12 4.38
N GLY A 53 1.74 24.07 4.24
CA GLY A 53 2.66 24.91 5.01
C GLY A 53 2.54 26.39 4.69
N ALA A 54 2.32 26.76 3.41
CA ALA A 54 2.06 28.14 3.01
C ALA A 54 0.71 28.64 3.55
N PHE A 55 -0.35 27.83 3.47
CA PHE A 55 -1.66 28.18 4.03
C PHE A 55 -1.64 28.30 5.56
N ALA A 56 -0.87 27.48 6.27
CA ALA A 56 -0.73 27.60 7.72
C ALA A 56 -0.06 28.92 8.19
N THR A 57 0.67 29.59 7.29
CA THR A 57 1.29 30.90 7.55
C THR A 57 0.45 32.09 7.07
N MET A 58 -0.60 31.85 6.28
CA MET A 58 -1.52 32.89 5.82
C MET A 58 -2.80 32.82 6.67
N ASP A 59 -3.02 33.85 7.48
CA ASP A 59 -4.12 33.97 8.44
C ASP A 59 -5.52 34.16 7.77
N MET A 60 -5.76 33.55 6.61
CA MET A 60 -6.97 33.76 5.81
C MET A 60 -7.82 32.50 5.67
N TYR A 61 -8.99 32.57 6.29
CA TYR A 61 -10.11 31.62 6.24
C TYR A 61 -10.85 31.63 4.88
N ASP A 62 -10.15 31.51 3.76
CA ASP A 62 -10.82 31.35 2.46
C ASP A 62 -10.86 29.87 2.05
N TYR A 63 -11.99 29.22 2.38
CA TYR A 63 -12.25 27.79 2.13
C TYR A 63 -12.11 27.38 0.65
N THR A 64 -12.15 28.34 -0.29
CA THR A 64 -11.92 28.09 -1.71
C THR A 64 -10.46 27.77 -2.05
N GLU A 65 -9.49 28.29 -1.30
CA GLU A 65 -8.07 28.05 -1.56
C GLU A 65 -7.60 26.68 -1.05
N LEU A 66 -8.28 26.09 -0.05
CA LEU A 66 -8.01 24.73 0.43
C LEU A 66 -8.45 23.61 -0.54
N LYS A 67 -9.41 23.87 -1.45
CA LYS A 67 -9.90 22.86 -2.41
C LYS A 67 -8.89 22.51 -3.50
N THR A 68 -7.96 23.42 -3.81
CA THR A 68 -6.94 23.26 -4.85
C THR A 68 -5.87 22.19 -4.50
N PRO A 69 -5.28 22.20 -3.29
CA PRO A 69 -4.40 21.12 -2.81
C PRO A 69 -5.04 19.73 -2.87
N ASP A 70 -6.32 19.63 -2.52
CA ASP A 70 -7.05 18.36 -2.47
C ASP A 70 -7.28 17.79 -3.88
N MET A 71 -7.73 18.62 -4.83
CA MET A 71 -7.83 18.28 -6.25
C MET A 71 -6.51 17.76 -6.81
N LEU A 72 -5.39 18.44 -6.52
CA LEU A 72 -4.06 18.03 -6.96
C LEU A 72 -3.65 16.69 -6.33
N GLY A 73 -3.97 16.48 -5.05
CA GLY A 73 -3.80 15.19 -4.38
C GLY A 73 -4.57 14.04 -5.04
N TYR A 74 -5.83 14.25 -5.42
CA TYR A 74 -6.62 13.25 -6.14
C TYR A 74 -6.03 12.91 -7.51
N ILE A 75 -5.60 13.92 -8.28
CA ILE A 75 -4.98 13.72 -9.60
C ILE A 75 -3.68 12.90 -9.46
N ILE A 76 -2.82 13.24 -8.50
CA ILE A 76 -1.56 12.55 -8.26
C ILE A 76 -1.80 11.09 -7.87
N ASN A 77 -2.74 10.85 -6.94
CA ASN A 77 -3.12 9.49 -6.55
C ASN A 77 -3.68 8.69 -7.73
N PHE A 78 -4.52 9.29 -8.57
CA PHE A 78 -5.08 8.65 -9.75
C PHE A 78 -4.00 8.25 -10.75
N ILE A 79 -3.09 9.17 -11.09
CA ILE A 79 -1.97 8.90 -12.01
C ILE A 79 -1.07 7.80 -11.45
N SER A 80 -0.70 7.89 -10.17
CA SER A 80 0.13 6.88 -9.50
C SER A 80 -0.53 5.49 -9.54
N THR A 81 -1.83 5.43 -9.26
CA THR A 81 -2.62 4.19 -9.29
C THR A 81 -2.65 3.57 -10.69
N ILE A 82 -2.84 4.39 -11.73
CA ILE A 82 -2.81 3.94 -13.13
C ILE A 82 -1.41 3.41 -13.51
N CYS A 83 -0.34 4.11 -13.11
CA CYS A 83 1.02 3.64 -13.35
C CYS A 83 1.28 2.27 -12.71
N MET A 84 0.86 2.08 -11.45
CA MET A 84 0.95 0.80 -10.76
C MET A 84 0.13 -0.28 -11.47
N PHE A 85 -1.10 0.03 -11.88
CA PHE A 85 -1.97 -0.90 -12.61
C PHE A 85 -1.32 -1.38 -13.90
N PHE A 86 -0.77 -0.49 -14.73
CA PHE A 86 -0.08 -0.87 -15.96
C PHE A 86 1.20 -1.66 -15.70
N ALA A 87 1.94 -1.35 -14.63
CA ALA A 87 3.10 -2.13 -14.25
C ALA A 87 2.73 -3.58 -13.89
N TYR A 88 1.69 -3.79 -13.07
CA TYR A 88 1.17 -5.12 -12.77
C TYR A 88 0.61 -5.83 -13.99
N PHE A 89 -0.07 -5.11 -14.89
CA PHE A 89 -0.56 -5.65 -16.16
C PHE A 89 0.61 -6.22 -16.99
N TYR A 90 1.66 -5.44 -17.22
CA TYR A 90 2.82 -5.89 -17.99
C TYR A 90 3.53 -7.09 -17.37
N ILE A 91 3.69 -7.11 -16.04
CA ILE A 91 4.30 -8.25 -15.33
C ILE A 91 3.41 -9.48 -15.41
N SER A 92 2.10 -9.34 -15.21
CA SER A 92 1.15 -10.46 -15.30
C SER A 92 1.13 -11.08 -16.70
N LYS A 93 1.23 -10.25 -17.73
CA LYS A 93 1.31 -10.68 -19.13
C LYS A 93 2.60 -11.45 -19.40
N LEU A 94 3.73 -10.98 -18.88
CA LEU A 94 5.03 -11.66 -19.00
C LEU A 94 5.09 -12.98 -18.22
N ALA A 95 4.51 -13.00 -17.01
CA ALA A 95 4.47 -14.20 -16.19
C ALA A 95 3.41 -15.23 -16.66
N LEU A 96 2.59 -14.86 -17.65
CA LEU A 96 1.41 -15.64 -18.10
C LEU A 96 0.47 -16.01 -16.94
N ARG A 97 0.35 -15.10 -15.96
CA ARG A 97 -0.29 -15.38 -14.67
C ARG A 97 -1.41 -14.39 -14.37
N ALA A 98 -2.62 -14.75 -14.80
CA ALA A 98 -3.82 -13.93 -14.63
C ALA A 98 -4.17 -13.64 -13.16
N ARG A 99 -3.76 -14.52 -12.22
CA ARG A 99 -4.03 -14.36 -10.79
C ARG A 99 -3.48 -13.04 -10.23
N LEU A 100 -2.26 -12.64 -10.61
CA LEU A 100 -1.68 -11.38 -10.16
C LEU A 100 -2.53 -10.18 -10.60
N PHE A 101 -3.00 -10.20 -11.85
CA PHE A 101 -3.83 -9.13 -12.39
C PHE A 101 -5.23 -9.10 -11.77
N LYS A 102 -5.84 -10.28 -11.53
CA LYS A 102 -7.11 -10.39 -10.79
C LYS A 102 -7.00 -9.83 -9.37
N LEU A 103 -5.89 -10.07 -8.67
CA LEU A 103 -5.64 -9.50 -7.34
C LEU A 103 -5.49 -7.98 -7.41
N CYS A 104 -4.80 -7.45 -8.43
CA CYS A 104 -4.68 -6.00 -8.66
C CYS A 104 -6.06 -5.35 -8.93
N ILE A 105 -6.91 -5.98 -9.76
CA ILE A 105 -8.28 -5.51 -9.99
C ILE A 105 -9.09 -5.56 -8.68
N ALA A 106 -9.01 -6.65 -7.93
CA ALA A 106 -9.71 -6.78 -6.65
C ALA A 106 -9.30 -5.67 -5.68
N GLN A 107 -7.99 -5.37 -5.58
CA GLN A 107 -7.49 -4.26 -4.77
C GLN A 107 -8.12 -2.92 -5.21
N LEU A 108 -8.14 -2.63 -6.52
CA LEU A 108 -8.75 -1.40 -7.04
C LEU A 108 -10.25 -1.30 -6.74
N VAL A 109 -10.98 -2.40 -6.90
CA VAL A 109 -12.43 -2.44 -6.62
C VAL A 109 -12.69 -2.22 -5.13
N PHE A 110 -11.94 -2.89 -4.25
CA PHE A 110 -12.08 -2.67 -2.80
C PHE A 110 -11.68 -1.26 -2.38
N SER A 111 -10.62 -0.69 -2.97
CA SER A 111 -10.25 0.71 -2.75
C SER A 111 -11.36 1.67 -3.20
N LEU A 112 -11.97 1.44 -4.37
CA LEU A 112 -13.05 2.28 -4.89
C LEU A 112 -14.30 2.18 -3.99
N ILE A 113 -14.70 0.97 -3.60
CA ILE A 113 -15.81 0.76 -2.66
C ILE A 113 -15.51 1.49 -1.34
N GLY A 114 -14.28 1.37 -0.83
CA GLY A 114 -13.88 2.07 0.38
C GLY A 114 -13.98 3.59 0.28
N THR A 115 -13.52 4.18 -0.83
CA THR A 115 -13.68 5.62 -1.08
C THR A 115 -15.15 6.02 -1.17
N LEU A 116 -15.98 5.26 -1.89
CA LEU A 116 -17.41 5.53 -2.00
C LEU A 116 -18.13 5.43 -0.65
N CYS A 117 -17.80 4.42 0.17
CA CYS A 117 -18.35 4.25 1.52
C CYS A 117 -18.00 5.44 2.41
N LEU A 118 -16.76 5.96 2.34
CA LEU A 118 -16.36 7.16 3.08
C LEU A 118 -17.08 8.41 2.57
N SER A 119 -17.24 8.57 1.26
CA SER A 119 -17.97 9.72 0.68
C SER A 119 -19.46 9.74 0.98
N LEU A 120 -20.08 8.59 1.27
CA LEU A 120 -21.48 8.51 1.69
C LEU A 120 -21.70 9.02 3.13
N VAL A 121 -20.64 9.00 3.96
CA VAL A 121 -20.69 9.40 5.38
C VAL A 121 -20.50 10.90 5.57
N ASP A 122 -19.87 11.58 4.62
CA ASP A 122 -19.81 13.06 4.59
C ASP A 122 -21.15 13.73 4.21
N THR A 123 -22.28 13.02 4.27
CA THR A 123 -23.60 13.60 3.99
C THR A 123 -24.20 14.25 5.24
N PRO A 124 -24.52 15.57 5.22
CA PRO A 124 -24.83 16.36 6.42
C PRO A 124 -26.20 16.07 7.07
N TYR A 125 -26.87 14.98 6.72
CA TYR A 125 -28.29 14.75 7.03
C TYR A 125 -28.60 13.53 7.92
N GLU A 126 -27.61 12.76 8.37
CA GLU A 126 -27.86 11.63 9.28
C GLU A 126 -27.23 11.82 10.67
N PRO A 127 -27.85 11.25 11.71
CA PRO A 127 -27.31 11.32 13.06
C PRO A 127 -25.92 10.66 13.12
N VAL A 128 -24.94 11.48 13.52
CA VAL A 128 -23.50 11.19 13.67
C VAL A 128 -23.19 9.78 14.21
N GLY A 129 -24.02 9.23 15.09
CA GLY A 129 -23.81 7.88 15.65
C GLY A 129 -23.93 6.72 14.65
N ALA A 130 -24.92 6.72 13.74
CA ALA A 130 -25.20 5.55 12.89
C ALA A 130 -24.18 5.38 11.74
N GLN A 131 -23.70 6.50 11.20
CA GLN A 131 -22.72 6.52 10.11
C GLN A 131 -21.33 6.10 10.60
N ASP A 132 -20.92 6.52 11.79
CA ASP A 132 -19.64 6.16 12.40
C ASP A 132 -19.52 4.64 12.65
N TRP A 133 -20.60 3.99 13.08
CA TRP A 133 -20.61 2.54 13.25
C TRP A 133 -20.56 1.80 11.92
N PHE A 134 -21.26 2.25 10.88
CA PHE A 134 -21.23 1.62 9.57
C PHE A 134 -19.84 1.71 8.93
N VAL A 135 -19.18 2.87 9.02
CA VAL A 135 -17.78 3.04 8.57
C VAL A 135 -16.83 2.19 9.39
N GLY A 136 -17.00 2.14 10.71
CA GLY A 136 -16.20 1.29 11.59
C GLY A 136 -16.30 -0.20 11.22
N LEU A 137 -17.52 -0.68 10.95
CA LEU A 137 -17.80 -2.07 10.58
C LEU A 137 -17.29 -2.39 9.17
N PHE A 138 -17.44 -1.48 8.23
CA PHE A 138 -16.85 -1.60 6.89
C PHE A 138 -15.32 -1.66 6.97
N CYS A 139 -14.68 -0.76 7.73
CA CYS A 139 -13.23 -0.77 7.94
C CYS A 139 -12.76 -2.07 8.60
N LEU A 140 -13.49 -2.60 9.57
CA LEU A 140 -13.18 -3.88 10.23
C LEU A 140 -13.21 -5.08 9.28
N ILE A 141 -14.07 -5.08 8.26
CA ILE A 141 -14.17 -6.17 7.28
C ILE A 141 -13.24 -5.94 6.09
N ALA A 142 -13.20 -4.71 5.55
CA ALA A 142 -12.44 -4.38 4.35
C ALA A 142 -10.94 -4.42 4.59
N LEU A 143 -10.46 -4.02 5.77
CA LEU A 143 -9.03 -3.94 6.08
C LEU A 143 -8.35 -5.33 6.09
N PRO A 144 -8.89 -6.38 6.75
CA PRO A 144 -8.36 -7.74 6.64
C PRO A 144 -8.35 -8.26 5.20
N VAL A 145 -9.40 -7.97 4.42
CA VAL A 145 -9.48 -8.40 3.02
C VAL A 145 -8.42 -7.70 2.16
N LEU A 146 -8.23 -6.40 2.32
CA LEU A 146 -7.18 -5.64 1.64
C LEU A 146 -5.78 -6.12 2.04
N ILE A 147 -5.55 -6.40 3.32
CA ILE A 147 -4.31 -7.00 3.82
C ILE A 147 -4.04 -8.34 3.15
N TYR A 148 -5.06 -9.20 3.07
CA TYR A 148 -4.96 -10.51 2.43
C TYR A 148 -4.66 -10.38 0.93
N ILE A 149 -5.37 -9.50 0.21
CA ILE A 149 -5.13 -9.25 -1.22
C ILE A 149 -3.70 -8.75 -1.44
N PHE A 150 -3.25 -7.79 -0.63
CA PHE A 150 -1.90 -7.23 -0.73
C PHE A 150 -0.82 -8.26 -0.43
N TYR A 151 -1.03 -9.11 0.58
CA TYR A 151 -0.16 -10.24 0.88
C TYR A 151 -0.06 -11.22 -0.28
N GLN A 152 -1.21 -11.66 -0.82
CA GLN A 152 -1.24 -12.59 -1.95
C GLN A 152 -0.59 -11.99 -3.19
N MET A 153 -0.85 -10.71 -3.50
CA MET A 153 -0.28 -10.04 -4.66
C MET A 153 1.25 -10.02 -4.59
N ASN A 154 1.82 -9.68 -3.42
CA ASN A 154 3.27 -9.61 -3.25
C ASN A 154 3.94 -10.98 -3.10
N ARG A 155 3.22 -11.98 -2.59
CA ARG A 155 3.65 -13.38 -2.65
C ARG A 155 3.75 -13.87 -4.09
N GLU A 156 2.78 -13.51 -4.93
CA GLU A 156 2.83 -13.80 -6.36
C GLU A 156 3.97 -13.05 -7.07
N LEU A 157 4.16 -11.78 -6.70
CA LEU A 157 5.22 -10.97 -7.25
C LEU A 157 6.61 -11.53 -6.91
N SER A 158 6.85 -11.89 -5.64
CA SER A 158 8.09 -12.54 -5.22
C SER A 158 8.35 -13.81 -6.01
N PHE A 159 7.35 -14.68 -6.15
CA PHE A 159 7.49 -15.95 -6.86
C PHE A 159 7.88 -15.77 -8.34
N ILE A 160 7.17 -14.92 -9.08
CA ILE A 160 7.42 -14.74 -10.51
C ILE A 160 8.68 -13.92 -10.81
N THR A 161 9.10 -13.03 -9.91
CA THR A 161 10.31 -12.21 -10.11
C THR A 161 11.57 -12.82 -9.50
N ASP A 162 11.42 -13.94 -8.80
CA ASP A 162 12.43 -14.55 -7.93
C ASP A 162 13.09 -13.54 -6.97
N GLU A 163 12.28 -12.63 -6.43
CA GLU A 163 12.76 -11.57 -5.55
C GLU A 163 12.06 -11.58 -4.19
N LYS A 164 12.77 -12.06 -3.17
CA LYS A 164 12.28 -12.19 -1.79
C LYS A 164 11.96 -10.86 -1.11
N TRP A 165 12.56 -9.75 -1.57
CA TRP A 165 12.35 -8.44 -0.95
C TRP A 165 10.89 -7.93 -1.06
N PHE A 166 10.11 -8.35 -2.06
CA PHE A 166 8.68 -8.00 -2.16
C PHE A 166 7.83 -8.62 -1.03
N LEU A 167 7.94 -9.94 -0.82
CA LEU A 167 7.20 -10.60 0.25
C LEU A 167 7.76 -10.25 1.63
N LYS A 168 9.07 -10.08 1.76
CA LYS A 168 9.70 -9.67 3.02
C LYS A 168 9.23 -8.28 3.47
N SER A 169 9.25 -7.29 2.57
CA SER A 169 8.73 -5.94 2.85
C SER A 169 7.25 -5.99 3.22
N THR A 170 6.45 -6.77 2.50
CA THR A 170 5.01 -6.94 2.79
C THR A 170 4.78 -7.51 4.19
N LYS A 171 5.49 -8.58 4.59
CA LYS A 171 5.39 -9.13 5.96
C LYS A 171 5.73 -8.09 7.04
N MET A 172 6.76 -7.27 6.81
CA MET A 172 7.13 -6.19 7.74
C MET A 172 6.07 -5.08 7.80
N MET A 173 5.52 -4.69 6.66
CA MET A 173 4.46 -3.69 6.58
C MET A 173 3.19 -4.15 7.29
N LEU A 174 2.78 -5.40 7.08
CA LEU A 174 1.61 -5.99 7.76
C LEU A 174 1.81 -6.08 9.27
N PHE A 175 3.00 -6.47 9.73
CA PHE A 175 3.33 -6.47 11.15
C PHE A 175 3.24 -5.05 11.74
N GLY A 176 3.77 -4.05 11.03
CA GLY A 176 3.63 -2.64 11.40
C GLY A 176 2.17 -2.18 11.47
N LEU A 177 1.33 -2.55 10.49
CA LEU A 177 -0.10 -2.22 10.50
C LEU A 177 -0.85 -2.85 11.68
N VAL A 178 -0.55 -4.10 12.03
CA VAL A 178 -1.14 -4.76 13.20
C VAL A 178 -0.74 -4.07 14.49
N LEU A 179 0.54 -3.70 14.64
CA LEU A 179 0.99 -2.92 15.79
C LEU A 179 0.29 -1.56 15.88
N LEU A 180 0.14 -0.88 14.75
CA LEU A 180 -0.54 0.41 14.67
C LEU A 180 -2.01 0.29 15.11
N LEU A 181 -2.68 -0.80 14.74
CA LEU A 181 -4.06 -1.08 15.15
C LEU A 181 -4.16 -1.33 16.66
N ILE A 182 -3.24 -2.12 17.24
CA ILE A 182 -3.19 -2.37 18.69
C ILE A 182 -2.97 -1.05 19.46
N ILE A 183 -2.03 -0.21 18.99
CA ILE A 183 -1.75 1.10 19.58
C ILE A 183 -2.97 2.02 19.46
N GLY A 184 -3.64 2.04 18.30
CA GLY A 184 -4.84 2.84 18.05
C GLY A 184 -6.00 2.46 18.98
N VAL A 185 -6.27 1.16 19.15
CA VAL A 185 -7.29 0.67 20.10
C VAL A 185 -6.91 1.03 21.54
N GLY A 186 -5.63 0.87 21.91
CA GLY A 186 -5.14 1.27 23.23
C GLY A 186 -5.31 2.77 23.52
N ALA A 187 -5.09 3.62 22.52
CA ALA A 187 -5.29 5.06 22.64
C ALA A 187 -6.77 5.44 22.82
N ILE A 188 -7.69 4.78 22.10
CA ILE A 188 -9.15 5.01 22.22
C ILE A 188 -9.65 4.61 23.61
N ILE A 189 -9.19 3.48 24.14
CA ILE A 189 -9.56 3.01 25.49
C ILE A 189 -9.10 4.01 26.55
N LEU A 190 -7.90 4.57 26.40
CA LEU A 190 -7.39 5.58 27.34
C LEU A 190 -8.13 6.91 27.25
N ALA A 191 -8.50 7.34 26.04
CA ALA A 191 -9.26 8.56 25.82
C ALA A 191 -10.69 8.47 26.41
N THR A 192 -11.27 7.27 26.46
CA THR A 192 -12.60 7.02 27.02
C THR A 192 -12.58 6.70 28.53
N SER A 193 -11.43 6.32 29.08
CA SER A 193 -11.24 6.11 30.52
C SER A 193 -10.90 7.43 31.24
N VAL A 194 -11.68 7.78 32.28
CA VAL A 194 -11.41 8.94 33.15
C VAL A 194 -10.16 8.62 34.00
N GLY A 195 -8.98 8.98 33.50
CA GLY A 195 -7.72 8.85 34.27
C GLY A 195 -6.50 8.34 33.48
N ALA A 196 -6.34 8.69 32.20
CA ALA A 196 -5.12 8.38 31.48
C ALA A 196 -3.91 9.05 32.15
N SER A 197 -3.01 8.26 32.73
CA SER A 197 -1.76 8.79 33.27
C SER A 197 -0.88 9.26 32.11
N SER A 198 -0.22 10.42 32.29
CA SER A 198 0.68 11.01 31.29
C SER A 198 1.79 10.05 30.81
N VAL A 199 2.17 9.09 31.65
CA VAL A 199 3.16 8.05 31.35
C VAL A 199 2.66 7.08 30.27
N ILE A 200 1.40 6.65 30.33
CA ILE A 200 0.85 5.70 29.34
C ILE A 200 0.72 6.38 27.97
N ALA A 201 0.34 7.66 27.94
CA ALA A 201 0.29 8.44 26.71
C ALA A 201 1.67 8.56 26.03
N VAL A 202 2.73 8.78 26.81
CA VAL A 202 4.13 8.82 26.30
C VAL A 202 4.57 7.46 25.76
N ILE A 203 4.24 6.36 26.44
CA ILE A 203 4.56 5.00 25.96
C ILE A 203 3.87 4.72 24.62
N LEU A 204 2.59 5.09 24.48
CA LEU A 204 1.86 4.90 23.23
C LEU A 204 2.40 5.79 22.09
N SER A 205 2.81 7.03 22.36
CA SER A 205 3.40 7.89 21.33
C SER A 205 4.76 7.38 20.86
N LEU A 206 5.59 6.84 21.78
CA LEU A 206 6.85 6.19 21.45
C LEU A 206 6.62 4.91 20.62
N ALA A 207 5.65 4.09 21.01
CA ALA A 207 5.28 2.88 20.27
C ALA A 207 4.74 3.21 18.87
N PHE A 208 3.94 4.27 18.74
CA PHE A 208 3.45 4.77 17.46
C PHE A 208 4.61 5.20 16.56
N THR A 209 5.53 6.00 17.09
CA THR A 209 6.72 6.46 16.36
C THR A 209 7.60 5.29 15.91
N ALA A 210 7.85 4.31 16.78
CA ALA A 210 8.59 3.10 16.42
C ALA A 210 7.90 2.31 15.29
N THR A 211 6.58 2.22 15.32
CA THR A 211 5.78 1.55 14.29
C THR A 211 5.88 2.25 12.94
N LEU A 212 5.88 3.58 12.91
CA LEU A 212 6.10 4.36 11.69
C LEU A 212 7.49 4.10 11.08
N ILE A 213 8.54 3.99 11.91
CA ILE A 213 9.88 3.62 11.44
C ILE A 213 9.86 2.23 10.77
N PHE A 214 9.15 1.25 11.36
CA PHE A 214 9.01 -0.08 10.77
C PHE A 214 8.32 -0.04 9.40
N ILE A 215 7.23 0.72 9.27
CA ILE A 215 6.52 0.89 7.99
C ILE A 215 7.43 1.58 6.97
N PHE A 216 8.17 2.61 7.37
CA PHE A 216 9.12 3.29 6.50
C PHE A 216 10.21 2.35 5.97
N VAL A 217 10.80 1.53 6.85
CA VAL A 217 11.79 0.50 6.45
C VAL A 217 11.18 -0.50 5.47
N ALA A 218 9.92 -0.92 5.68
CA ALA A 218 9.22 -1.80 4.76
C ALA A 218 9.05 -1.17 3.36
N ILE A 219 8.71 0.12 3.29
CA ILE A 219 8.60 0.87 2.03
C ILE A 219 9.95 0.94 1.32
N VAL A 220 11.03 1.29 2.03
CA VAL A 220 12.38 1.32 1.46
C VAL A 220 12.76 -0.05 0.90
N MET A 221 12.48 -1.14 1.62
CA MET A 221 12.74 -2.49 1.15
C MET A 221 11.92 -2.85 -0.10
N TYR A 222 10.68 -2.37 -0.20
CA TYR A 222 9.84 -2.54 -1.39
C TYR A 222 10.44 -1.82 -2.61
N ILE A 223 10.92 -0.58 -2.42
CA ILE A 223 11.61 0.19 -3.45
C ILE A 223 12.89 -0.54 -3.90
N VAL A 224 13.68 -1.05 -2.96
CA VAL A 224 14.87 -1.86 -3.26
C VAL A 224 14.51 -3.10 -4.07
N ALA A 225 13.39 -3.77 -3.78
CA ALA A 225 12.91 -4.92 -4.57
C ALA A 225 12.65 -4.53 -6.04
N ILE A 226 12.03 -3.37 -6.27
CA ILE A 226 11.79 -2.85 -7.62
C ILE A 226 13.11 -2.59 -8.36
N PHE A 227 14.09 -1.98 -7.69
CA PHE A 227 15.40 -1.74 -8.29
C PHE A 227 16.17 -3.04 -8.57
N LYS A 228 16.00 -4.05 -7.72
CA LYS A 228 16.62 -5.37 -7.89
C LYS A 228 15.90 -6.27 -8.89
N LEU A 229 14.69 -5.93 -9.32
CA LEU A 229 14.00 -6.66 -10.37
C LEU A 229 14.85 -6.74 -11.64
N ARG A 230 15.22 -7.97 -12.00
CA ARG A 230 16.10 -8.35 -13.12
C ARG A 230 15.46 -9.33 -14.08
N LEU A 231 14.49 -10.12 -13.62
CA LEU A 231 13.86 -11.17 -14.40
C LEU A 231 12.38 -11.34 -14.02
N VAL A 232 11.62 -11.99 -14.91
CA VAL A 232 10.29 -12.54 -14.65
C VAL A 232 10.23 -13.93 -15.25
N ILE A 233 9.72 -14.90 -14.50
CA ILE A 233 9.57 -16.29 -14.91
C ILE A 233 8.13 -16.51 -15.39
N ALA A 234 7.98 -17.05 -16.61
CA ALA A 234 6.69 -17.33 -17.23
C ALA A 234 6.14 -18.70 -16.78
N TYR A 235 5.84 -18.84 -15.49
CA TYR A 235 5.28 -20.08 -14.90
C TYR A 235 3.94 -20.51 -15.53
N GLY A 236 3.18 -19.58 -16.13
CA GLY A 236 1.84 -19.87 -16.63
C GLY A 236 0.77 -19.91 -15.53
N GLN A 237 -0.46 -20.29 -15.91
CA GLN A 237 -1.63 -20.23 -15.02
C GLN A 237 -1.73 -21.41 -14.06
N ASN A 238 -1.20 -22.58 -14.43
CA ASN A 238 -1.47 -23.84 -13.74
C ASN A 238 -0.45 -24.16 -12.64
N VAL A 239 0.65 -23.43 -12.54
CA VAL A 239 1.69 -23.68 -11.54
C VAL A 239 1.31 -22.99 -10.22
N PRO A 240 1.07 -23.77 -9.14
CA PRO A 240 0.76 -23.20 -7.83
C PRO A 240 1.97 -22.47 -7.26
N ASN A 241 1.72 -21.41 -6.50
CA ASN A 241 2.77 -20.68 -5.82
C ASN A 241 3.12 -21.38 -4.50
N PRO A 242 4.35 -21.90 -4.33
CA PRO A 242 4.76 -22.64 -3.13
C PRO A 242 5.09 -21.75 -1.92
N LEU A 243 5.19 -20.42 -2.10
CA LEU A 243 5.45 -19.43 -1.03
C LEU A 243 4.27 -19.24 -0.08
#